data_AF-A0A975MYN6-F1
#
_entry.id   AF-A0A975MYN6-F1
#
_cell.length_a   1.000
_cell.length_b   1.000
_cell.length_c   1.000
_cell.angle_alpha   90.00
_cell.angle_beta   90.00
_cell.angle_gamma   90.00
#
_symmetry.space_group_name_H-M   'P 1'
#
loop_
_entity.id
_entity.type
_entity.pdbx_description
1 polymer ?
#
loop_
_entity_poly.entity_id
_entity_poly.type
_entity_poly.pdbx_seq_one_letter_code
_entity_poly.pdbx_strand_id
1 'polypeptide(L)'
;MTSQTVTTAVAQQKDSSPAALVRKYRTDFATVLPSHIKPETWLRIATGALRRSPQLANAAKRNPSSLLVALLEAARKGLEPGTEQFYLVPRKGKHGPEVLGITGYQGEVELMYRAGAVSSVKVEVVREHDTFAYNPGEHDRPVHEIDWRADRGDLVLTYAYAIMRDGATSNVVVLSAADIAVILKKADGAESPFSPWQWNPKAMWLKSAARQLAKWVPTSAEYVRLPDVPLESLPPAKPLELPRVDDVVDAEIVEDWPTAPDDTADGAR
;
A
#
# COMPACT_ATOMS: atom_id res chain seq x y z
N MET A 1 -27.19 51.22 18.92
CA MET A 1 -26.73 50.67 17.62
C MET A 1 -25.46 49.81 17.79
N THR A 2 -25.46 48.86 18.74
CA THR A 2 -24.24 48.08 19.09
C THR A 2 -24.42 46.57 19.01
N SER A 3 -25.64 46.06 18.83
CA SER A 3 -25.90 44.61 18.78
C SER A 3 -25.81 43.99 17.38
N GLN A 4 -25.73 44.78 16.31
CA GLN A 4 -25.62 44.25 14.94
C GLN A 4 -24.17 44.02 14.48
N THR A 5 -23.19 44.62 15.16
CA THR A 5 -21.77 44.53 14.72
C THR A 5 -21.08 43.25 15.20
N VAL A 6 -21.56 42.63 16.29
CA VAL A 6 -20.95 41.41 16.85
C VAL A 6 -21.34 40.16 16.05
N THR A 7 -22.54 40.13 15.46
CA THR A 7 -23.03 38.97 14.70
C THR A 7 -22.29 38.78 13.37
N THR A 8 -21.82 39.86 12.75
CA THR A 8 -21.11 39.79 11.45
C THR A 8 -19.64 39.38 11.58
N ALA A 9 -19.04 39.52 12.77
CA ALA A 9 -17.63 39.19 13.00
C ALA A 9 -17.38 37.67 13.13
N VAL A 10 -18.41 36.86 13.36
CA VAL A 10 -18.29 35.40 13.48
C VAL A 10 -18.35 34.69 12.11
N ALA A 11 -18.80 35.38 11.05
CA ALA A 11 -19.00 34.79 9.72
C ALA A 11 -17.72 34.71 8.84
N GLN A 12 -16.58 35.22 9.31
CA GLN A 12 -15.32 35.26 8.52
C GLN A 12 -14.13 34.53 9.18
N GLN A 13 -14.35 33.65 10.15
CA GLN A 13 -13.33 32.63 10.43
C GLN A 13 -13.37 31.62 9.29
N LYS A 14 -12.43 31.73 8.34
CA LYS A 14 -12.12 30.66 7.39
C LYS A 14 -11.98 29.36 8.21
N ASP A 15 -12.96 28.47 8.08
CA ASP A 15 -12.94 27.15 8.71
C ASP A 15 -11.63 26.47 8.33
N SER A 16 -10.68 26.44 9.26
CA SER A 16 -9.33 25.87 9.08
C SER A 16 -9.28 24.39 9.48
N SER A 17 -10.45 23.75 9.59
CA SER A 17 -10.53 22.34 9.92
C SER A 17 -9.88 21.47 8.83
N PRO A 18 -9.37 20.27 9.19
CA PRO A 18 -8.88 19.30 8.21
C PRO A 18 -9.92 18.96 7.14
N ALA A 19 -11.21 18.92 7.50
CA ALA A 19 -12.30 18.71 6.55
C ALA A 19 -12.44 19.86 5.54
N ALA A 20 -12.27 21.11 5.99
CA ALA A 20 -12.25 22.26 5.10
C ALA A 20 -11.05 22.23 4.15
N LEU A 21 -9.90 21.72 4.62
CA LEU A 21 -8.73 21.50 3.78
C LEU A 21 -9.01 20.49 2.66
N VAL A 22 -9.63 19.33 2.99
CA VAL A 22 -10.04 18.34 1.98
C VAL A 22 -10.93 18.97 0.90
N ARG A 23 -11.93 19.78 1.30
CA ARG A 23 -12.81 20.49 0.36
C ARG A 23 -12.08 21.54 -0.48
N LYS A 24 -11.06 22.20 0.09
CA LYS A 24 -10.24 23.20 -0.60
C LYS A 24 -9.46 22.57 -1.76
N TYR A 25 -8.87 21.40 -1.55
CA TYR A 25 -8.04 20.68 -2.54
C TYR A 25 -8.84 19.68 -3.41
N ARG A 26 -10.17 19.79 -3.45
CA ARG A 26 -11.04 18.84 -4.17
C ARG A 26 -10.69 18.68 -5.66
N THR A 27 -10.29 19.76 -6.33
CA THR A 27 -9.93 19.76 -7.76
C THR A 27 -8.66 18.97 -8.01
N ASP A 28 -7.71 19.07 -7.09
CA ASP A 28 -6.39 18.44 -7.22
C ASP A 28 -6.53 16.93 -7.02
N PHE A 29 -7.35 16.50 -6.06
CA PHE A 29 -7.71 15.10 -5.89
C PHE A 29 -8.49 14.56 -7.10
N ALA A 30 -9.48 15.31 -7.59
CA ALA A 30 -10.28 14.89 -8.75
C ALA A 30 -9.43 14.68 -10.02
N THR A 31 -8.35 15.45 -10.17
CA THR A 31 -7.46 15.37 -11.34
C THR A 31 -6.65 14.08 -11.37
N VAL A 32 -6.29 13.52 -10.20
CA VAL A 32 -5.45 12.32 -10.11
C VAL A 32 -6.22 11.05 -9.82
N LEU A 33 -7.53 11.16 -9.54
CA LEU A 33 -8.38 10.01 -9.27
C LEU A 33 -8.60 9.20 -10.56
N PRO A 34 -8.58 7.86 -10.48
CA PRO A 34 -9.00 6.99 -11.57
C PRO A 34 -10.43 7.30 -12.06
N SER A 35 -10.68 7.15 -13.35
CA SER A 35 -11.89 7.57 -14.06
C SER A 35 -13.17 6.91 -13.56
N HIS A 36 -13.05 5.72 -12.95
CA HIS A 36 -14.17 4.98 -12.40
C HIS A 36 -14.56 5.42 -10.97
N ILE A 37 -13.75 6.28 -10.33
CA ILE A 37 -14.02 6.77 -8.97
C ILE A 37 -14.66 8.14 -9.03
N LYS A 38 -15.80 8.28 -8.36
CA LYS A 38 -16.49 9.57 -8.25
C LYS A 38 -15.80 10.46 -7.21
N PRO A 39 -15.25 11.62 -7.58
CA PRO A 39 -14.51 12.47 -6.64
C PRO A 39 -15.32 12.87 -5.40
N GLU A 40 -16.60 13.21 -5.57
CA GLU A 40 -17.47 13.60 -4.44
C GLU A 40 -17.67 12.49 -3.42
N THR A 41 -17.80 11.23 -3.88
CA THR A 41 -17.92 10.08 -2.98
C THR A 41 -16.61 9.87 -2.21
N TRP A 42 -15.47 9.95 -2.92
CA TRP A 42 -14.15 9.78 -2.33
C TRP A 42 -13.85 10.86 -1.28
N LEU A 43 -14.16 12.13 -1.57
CA LEU A 43 -13.98 13.25 -0.64
C LEU A 43 -14.84 13.11 0.62
N ARG A 44 -16.07 12.58 0.50
CA ARG A 44 -16.94 12.30 1.64
C ARG A 44 -16.36 11.20 2.53
N ILE A 45 -15.78 10.15 1.94
CA ILE A 45 -15.10 9.08 2.68
C ILE A 45 -13.88 9.64 3.44
N ALA A 46 -13.03 10.42 2.76
CA ALA A 46 -11.88 11.08 3.39
C ALA A 46 -12.29 11.98 4.57
N THR A 47 -13.34 12.80 4.37
CA THR A 47 -13.88 13.67 5.42
C THR A 47 -14.47 12.85 6.59
N GLY A 48 -15.13 11.73 6.28
CA GLY A 48 -15.66 10.80 7.28
C GLY A 48 -14.57 10.15 8.13
N ALA A 49 -13.44 9.77 7.52
CA ALA A 49 -12.29 9.22 8.23
C ALA A 49 -11.74 10.21 9.29
N LEU A 50 -11.61 11.49 8.93
CA LEU A 50 -11.18 12.54 9.86
C LEU A 50 -12.14 12.73 11.04
N ARG A 51 -13.44 12.55 10.82
CA ARG A 51 -14.46 12.69 11.89
C ARG A 51 -14.49 11.51 12.85
N ARG A 52 -14.19 10.30 12.38
CA ARG A 52 -14.22 9.08 13.18
C ARG A 52 -13.06 8.98 14.18
N SER A 53 -11.94 9.66 13.95
CA SER A 53 -10.76 9.59 14.80
C SER A 53 -10.29 10.98 15.25
N PRO A 54 -10.51 11.37 16.52
CA PRO A 54 -10.01 12.62 17.08
C PRO A 54 -8.48 12.76 16.98
N GLN A 55 -7.75 11.65 17.13
CA GLN A 55 -6.29 11.63 17.02
C GLN A 55 -5.83 11.92 15.58
N LEU A 56 -6.50 11.33 14.58
CA LEU A 56 -6.24 11.63 13.17
C LEU A 56 -6.56 13.09 12.84
N ALA A 57 -7.70 13.61 13.31
CA ALA A 57 -8.05 15.01 13.14
C ALA A 57 -7.01 15.94 13.78
N ASN A 58 -6.49 15.60 14.95
CA ASN A 58 -5.45 16.38 15.62
C ASN A 58 -4.11 16.35 14.85
N ALA A 59 -3.67 15.17 14.41
CA ALA A 59 -2.47 15.04 13.59
C ALA A 59 -2.59 15.84 12.29
N ALA A 60 -3.74 15.76 11.62
CA ALA A 60 -4.03 16.54 10.41
C ALA A 60 -4.09 18.05 10.66
N LYS A 61 -4.59 18.52 11.83
CA LYS A 61 -4.57 19.94 12.21
C LYS A 61 -3.13 20.44 12.42
N ARG A 62 -2.30 19.64 13.10
CA ARG A 62 -0.93 20.02 13.45
C ARG A 62 0.02 19.95 12.24
N ASN A 63 -0.22 19.02 11.32
CA ASN A 63 0.56 18.88 10.10
C ASN A 63 -0.36 18.65 8.88
N PRO A 64 -0.97 19.72 8.34
CA PRO A 64 -1.88 19.63 7.19
C PRO A 64 -1.25 19.06 5.92
N SER A 65 0.05 19.30 5.69
CA SER A 65 0.74 18.80 4.51
C SER A 65 0.85 17.27 4.53
N SER A 66 1.13 16.66 5.69
CA SER A 66 1.16 15.19 5.82
C SER A 66 -0.18 14.53 5.46
N LEU A 67 -1.31 15.15 5.84
CA LEU A 67 -2.64 14.68 5.42
C LEU A 67 -2.80 14.77 3.90
N LEU A 68 -2.42 15.90 3.29
CA LEU A 68 -2.57 16.10 1.85
C LEU A 68 -1.72 15.10 1.05
N VAL A 69 -0.48 14.82 1.49
CA VAL A 69 0.38 13.80 0.87
C VAL A 69 -0.28 12.43 0.94
N ALA A 70 -0.73 12.00 2.12
CA ALA A 70 -1.40 10.71 2.30
C ALA A 70 -2.68 10.58 1.45
N LEU A 71 -3.49 11.64 1.37
CA LEU A 71 -4.70 11.67 0.55
C LEU A 71 -4.39 11.67 -0.95
N LEU A 72 -3.33 12.36 -1.39
CA LEU A 72 -2.92 12.35 -2.79
C LEU A 72 -2.42 10.97 -3.22
N GLU A 73 -1.68 10.27 -2.36
CA GLU A 73 -1.28 8.88 -2.59
C GLU A 73 -2.48 7.94 -2.72
N ALA A 74 -3.45 8.06 -1.80
CA ALA A 74 -4.70 7.29 -1.87
C ALA A 74 -5.48 7.59 -3.16
N ALA A 75 -5.58 8.87 -3.55
CA ALA A 75 -6.26 9.30 -4.76
C ALA A 75 -5.59 8.75 -6.02
N ARG A 76 -4.25 8.85 -6.13
CA ARG A 76 -3.48 8.31 -7.26
C ARG A 76 -3.64 6.80 -7.44
N LYS A 77 -3.80 6.06 -6.34
CA LYS A 77 -4.07 4.62 -6.37
C LYS A 77 -5.56 4.29 -6.55
N GLY A 78 -6.43 5.28 -6.43
CA GLY A 78 -7.88 5.08 -6.40
C GLY A 78 -8.34 4.21 -5.23
N LEU A 79 -7.70 4.33 -4.08
CA LEU A 79 -8.06 3.59 -2.87
C LEU A 79 -8.84 4.50 -1.92
N GLU A 80 -9.78 3.90 -1.17
CA GLU A 80 -10.62 4.64 -0.24
C GLU A 80 -9.85 4.99 1.06
N PRO A 81 -9.64 6.28 1.38
CA PRO A 81 -8.85 6.69 2.53
C PRO A 81 -9.58 6.47 3.85
N GLY A 82 -8.87 5.96 4.85
CA GLY A 82 -9.44 5.61 6.15
C GLY A 82 -10.28 4.33 6.14
N THR A 83 -10.00 3.44 5.20
CA THR A 83 -10.59 2.09 5.10
C THR A 83 -9.47 1.04 5.14
N GLU A 84 -9.83 -0.25 5.10
CA GLU A 84 -8.88 -1.35 5.02
C GLU A 84 -8.09 -1.39 3.68
N GLN A 85 -8.51 -0.59 2.68
CA GLN A 85 -7.73 -0.39 1.45
C GLN A 85 -6.56 0.57 1.66
N PHE A 86 -6.79 1.68 2.36
CA PHE A 86 -5.79 2.71 2.61
C PHE A 86 -6.00 3.35 3.98
N TYR A 87 -5.14 3.04 4.93
CA TYR A 87 -5.20 3.57 6.28
C TYR A 87 -4.59 4.97 6.35
N LEU A 88 -5.23 5.83 7.12
CA LEU A 88 -4.67 7.11 7.55
C LEU A 88 -4.26 6.97 9.01
N VAL A 89 -2.95 6.84 9.26
CA VAL A 89 -2.41 6.52 10.58
C VAL A 89 -1.80 7.76 11.21
N PRO A 90 -2.34 8.28 12.33
CA PRO A 90 -1.65 9.31 13.10
C PRO A 90 -0.41 8.72 13.76
N ARG A 91 0.75 9.35 13.57
CA ARG A 91 2.00 8.93 14.20
C ARG A 91 2.82 10.13 14.67
N LYS A 92 3.86 9.86 15.47
CA LYS A 92 4.86 10.84 15.86
C LYS A 92 5.91 10.96 14.75
N GLY A 93 5.89 12.06 14.01
CA GLY A 93 6.93 12.42 13.04
C GLY A 93 8.09 13.19 13.68
N LYS A 94 9.11 13.49 12.88
CA LYS A 94 10.31 14.25 13.31
C LYS A 94 9.96 15.65 13.87
N HIS A 95 8.96 16.30 13.29
CA HIS A 95 8.55 17.66 13.63
C HIS A 95 7.22 17.72 14.40
N GLY A 96 6.77 16.59 14.96
CA GLY A 96 5.51 16.47 15.70
C GLY A 96 4.52 15.51 15.06
N PRO A 97 3.24 15.50 15.50
CA PRO A 97 2.23 14.60 14.97
C PRO A 97 2.00 14.78 13.48
N GLU A 98 1.94 13.68 12.74
CA GLU A 98 1.71 13.66 11.30
C GLU A 98 0.77 12.51 10.91
N VAL A 99 0.21 12.60 9.71
CA VAL A 99 -0.62 11.55 9.11
C VAL A 99 0.24 10.75 8.14
N LEU A 100 0.35 9.45 8.35
CA LEU A 100 0.98 8.53 7.41
C LEU A 100 -0.09 7.77 6.63
N GLY A 101 0.01 7.82 5.30
CA GLY A 101 -0.78 6.98 4.41
C GLY A 101 -0.17 5.58 4.31
N ILE A 102 -0.99 4.54 4.46
CA ILE A 102 -0.55 3.15 4.39
C ILE A 102 -1.54 2.34 3.57
N THR A 103 -1.09 1.79 2.45
CA THR A 103 -1.88 0.81 1.70
C THR A 103 -2.06 -0.47 2.50
N GLY A 104 -3.30 -0.88 2.71
CA GLY A 104 -3.66 -2.14 3.36
C GLY A 104 -3.60 -3.31 2.39
N TYR A 105 -3.64 -4.54 2.90
CA TYR A 105 -3.57 -5.73 2.04
C TYR A 105 -4.75 -5.79 1.05
N GLN A 106 -5.94 -5.34 1.46
CA GLN A 106 -7.11 -5.27 0.57
C GLN A 106 -6.89 -4.26 -0.54
N GLY A 107 -6.19 -3.15 -0.27
CA GLY A 107 -5.82 -2.17 -1.28
C GLY A 107 -4.83 -2.74 -2.29
N GLU A 108 -3.82 -3.48 -1.83
CA GLU A 108 -2.89 -4.17 -2.74
C GLU A 108 -3.62 -5.20 -3.63
N VAL A 109 -4.50 -6.01 -3.03
CA VAL A 109 -5.30 -7.02 -3.75
C VAL A 109 -6.24 -6.36 -4.78
N GLU A 110 -6.91 -5.27 -4.40
CA GLU A 110 -7.78 -4.50 -5.29
C GLU A 110 -7.00 -3.96 -6.50
N LEU A 111 -5.79 -3.42 -6.29
CA LEU A 111 -4.93 -2.95 -7.38
C LEU A 111 -4.50 -4.09 -8.31
N MET A 112 -4.26 -5.29 -7.79
CA MET A 112 -3.94 -6.48 -8.61
C MET A 112 -5.12 -6.85 -9.51
N TYR A 113 -6.35 -6.89 -8.98
CA TYR A 113 -7.54 -7.20 -9.77
C TYR A 113 -7.81 -6.15 -10.86
N ARG A 114 -7.61 -4.86 -10.55
CA ARG A 114 -7.78 -3.76 -11.51
C ARG A 114 -6.84 -3.85 -12.70
N ALA A 115 -5.66 -4.46 -12.55
CA ALA A 115 -4.71 -4.64 -13.65
C ALA A 115 -5.21 -5.56 -14.78
N GLY A 116 -6.34 -6.26 -14.58
CA GLY A 116 -6.99 -7.07 -15.60
C GLY A 116 -6.34 -8.43 -15.81
N ALA A 117 -5.02 -8.56 -15.71
CA ALA A 117 -4.29 -9.82 -15.92
C ALA A 117 -4.57 -10.89 -14.86
N VAL A 118 -5.05 -10.48 -13.67
CA VAL A 118 -5.25 -11.33 -12.51
C VAL A 118 -6.70 -11.82 -12.44
N SER A 119 -6.87 -13.13 -12.33
CA SER A 119 -8.17 -13.81 -12.15
C SER A 119 -8.50 -14.02 -10.67
N SER A 120 -7.52 -14.39 -9.86
CA SER A 120 -7.69 -14.58 -8.42
C SER A 120 -6.42 -14.21 -7.67
N VAL A 121 -6.56 -13.67 -6.46
CA VAL A 121 -5.44 -13.46 -5.52
C VAL A 121 -5.70 -14.26 -4.26
N LYS A 122 -4.70 -15.01 -3.81
CA LYS A 122 -4.67 -15.70 -2.52
C LYS A 122 -3.65 -15.02 -1.62
N VAL A 123 -4.08 -14.61 -0.43
CA VAL A 123 -3.21 -14.07 0.61
C VAL A 123 -3.72 -14.69 1.92
N GLU A 124 -2.95 -15.57 2.53
CA GLU A 124 -3.39 -16.33 3.68
C GLU A 124 -2.30 -16.47 4.74
N VAL A 125 -2.73 -16.75 5.97
CA VAL A 125 -1.86 -17.14 7.07
C VAL A 125 -2.02 -18.63 7.35
N VAL A 126 -0.89 -19.26 7.62
CA VAL A 126 -0.76 -20.63 8.11
C VAL A 126 -0.48 -20.55 9.60
N ARG A 127 -1.17 -21.38 10.35
CA ARG A 127 -1.05 -21.53 11.79
C ARG A 127 -0.45 -22.88 12.14
N GLU A 128 0.02 -23.00 13.37
CA GLU A 128 0.81 -24.14 13.87
C GLU A 128 0.19 -25.52 13.56
N HIS A 129 -1.14 -25.64 13.62
CA HIS A 129 -1.84 -26.91 13.39
C HIS A 129 -2.40 -27.06 11.97
N ASP A 130 -2.13 -26.12 11.07
CA ASP A 130 -2.52 -26.26 9.67
C ASP A 130 -1.51 -27.13 8.90
N THR A 131 -1.97 -27.84 7.89
CA THR A 131 -1.08 -28.53 6.95
C THR A 131 -0.71 -27.57 5.83
N PHE A 132 0.59 -27.34 5.64
CA PHE A 132 1.10 -26.50 4.55
C PHE A 132 2.26 -27.19 3.81
N ALA A 133 2.16 -27.28 2.48
CA ALA A 133 3.19 -27.83 1.63
C ALA A 133 3.41 -26.95 0.39
N TYR A 134 4.65 -26.50 0.20
CA TYR A 134 5.08 -25.79 -1.00
C TYR A 134 6.57 -26.01 -1.23
N ASN A 135 6.92 -26.71 -2.32
CA ASN A 135 8.29 -26.90 -2.76
C ASN A 135 8.44 -26.28 -4.17
N PRO A 136 9.20 -25.18 -4.31
CA PRO A 136 9.42 -24.55 -5.61
C PRO A 136 9.98 -25.55 -6.61
N GLY A 137 9.28 -25.75 -7.74
CA GLY A 137 9.67 -26.70 -8.80
C GLY A 137 8.95 -28.04 -8.77
N GLU A 138 8.31 -28.41 -7.65
CA GLU A 138 7.45 -29.60 -7.54
C GLU A 138 5.97 -29.21 -7.52
N HIS A 139 5.62 -28.16 -6.78
CA HIS A 139 4.25 -27.66 -6.66
C HIS A 139 4.05 -26.41 -7.52
N ASP A 140 3.01 -26.41 -8.35
CA ASP A 140 2.57 -25.21 -9.08
C ASP A 140 2.01 -24.13 -8.12
N ARG A 141 1.40 -24.56 -7.01
CA ARG A 141 0.86 -23.67 -5.97
C ARG A 141 0.93 -24.28 -4.58
N PRO A 142 0.93 -23.48 -3.50
CA PRO A 142 0.85 -24.00 -2.14
C PRO A 142 -0.41 -24.83 -1.89
N VAL A 143 -0.23 -25.97 -1.22
CA VAL A 143 -1.31 -26.77 -0.64
C VAL A 143 -1.44 -26.36 0.82
N HIS A 144 -2.63 -25.87 1.19
CA HIS A 144 -2.93 -25.41 2.55
C HIS A 144 -4.27 -25.99 2.98
N GLU A 145 -4.24 -26.90 3.95
CA GLU A 145 -5.41 -27.57 4.48
C GLU A 145 -5.66 -27.11 5.92
N ILE A 146 -6.93 -26.79 6.21
CA ILE A 146 -7.36 -26.23 7.48
C ILE A 146 -8.50 -27.09 8.02
N ASP A 147 -8.37 -27.56 9.25
CA ASP A 147 -9.52 -28.04 10.01
C ASP A 147 -10.25 -26.85 10.66
N TRP A 148 -11.34 -26.43 10.04
CA TRP A 148 -12.14 -25.29 10.50
C TRP A 148 -12.88 -25.53 11.83
N ARG A 149 -12.89 -26.77 12.34
CA ARG A 149 -13.52 -27.11 13.62
C ARG A 149 -12.53 -27.17 14.78
N ALA A 150 -11.23 -27.23 14.50
CA ALA A 150 -10.19 -27.33 15.51
C ALA A 150 -9.58 -25.97 15.85
N ASP A 151 -8.88 -25.91 16.98
CA ASP A 151 -7.98 -24.80 17.27
C ASP A 151 -6.74 -24.90 16.36
N ARG A 152 -6.44 -23.80 15.67
CA ARG A 152 -5.39 -23.75 14.65
C ARG A 152 -4.01 -23.41 15.24
N GLY A 153 -3.94 -22.95 16.49
CA GLY A 153 -2.70 -22.51 17.13
C GLY A 153 -2.18 -21.15 16.64
N ASP A 154 -0.91 -20.87 16.91
CA ASP A 154 -0.27 -19.57 16.65
C ASP A 154 0.05 -19.32 15.17
N LEU A 155 0.29 -18.06 14.80
CA LEU A 155 0.71 -17.69 13.44
C LEU A 155 2.15 -18.14 13.20
N VAL A 156 2.38 -18.97 12.18
CA VAL A 156 3.72 -19.53 11.89
C VAL A 156 4.25 -19.13 10.51
N LEU A 157 3.37 -18.94 9.53
CA LEU A 157 3.75 -18.61 8.16
C LEU A 157 2.65 -17.80 7.47
N THR A 158 3.00 -17.03 6.44
CA THR A 158 2.03 -16.42 5.52
C THR A 158 2.49 -16.57 4.09
N TYR A 159 1.56 -16.69 3.17
CA TYR A 159 1.87 -16.81 1.75
C TYR A 159 0.89 -16.01 0.90
N ALA A 160 1.34 -15.67 -0.30
CA ALA A 160 0.52 -15.02 -1.30
C ALA A 160 0.90 -15.43 -2.72
N TYR A 161 -0.10 -15.60 -3.58
CA TYR A 161 0.07 -15.79 -5.02
C TYR A 161 -1.16 -15.31 -5.78
N ALA A 162 -1.00 -15.04 -7.06
CA ALA A 162 -2.09 -14.73 -7.97
C ALA A 162 -2.26 -15.86 -9.00
N ILE A 163 -3.49 -16.08 -9.45
CA ILE A 163 -3.82 -16.89 -10.60
C ILE A 163 -4.13 -15.92 -11.73
N MET A 164 -3.40 -16.03 -12.83
CA MET A 164 -3.53 -15.20 -14.02
C MET A 164 -4.73 -15.65 -14.87
N ARG A 165 -5.18 -14.82 -15.81
CA ARG A 165 -6.33 -15.16 -16.68
C ARG A 165 -6.14 -16.41 -17.53
N ASP A 166 -4.89 -16.70 -17.92
CA ASP A 166 -4.50 -17.91 -18.65
C ASP A 166 -4.40 -19.16 -17.75
N GLY A 167 -4.64 -19.01 -16.44
CA GLY A 167 -4.55 -20.08 -15.44
C GLY A 167 -3.16 -20.23 -14.82
N ALA A 168 -2.14 -19.51 -15.29
CA ALA A 168 -0.80 -19.59 -14.73
C ALA A 168 -0.76 -19.07 -13.29
N THR A 169 0.01 -19.73 -12.43
CA THR A 169 0.30 -19.24 -11.08
C THR A 169 1.42 -18.19 -11.17
N SER A 170 1.23 -17.03 -10.53
CA SER A 170 2.29 -16.03 -10.41
C SER A 170 3.45 -16.56 -9.55
N ASN A 171 4.48 -15.73 -9.34
CA ASN A 171 5.42 -16.02 -8.27
C ASN A 171 4.66 -16.21 -6.93
N VAL A 172 5.06 -17.24 -6.18
CA VAL A 172 4.49 -17.55 -4.87
C VAL A 172 5.40 -16.96 -3.81
N VAL A 173 4.87 -15.99 -3.07
CA VAL A 173 5.53 -15.44 -1.90
C VAL A 173 5.22 -16.32 -0.70
N VAL A 174 6.25 -16.74 0.02
CA VAL A 174 6.14 -17.39 1.32
C VAL A 174 7.01 -16.63 2.31
N LEU A 175 6.45 -16.24 3.45
CA LEU A 175 7.15 -15.56 4.53
C LEU A 175 7.00 -16.37 5.82
N SER A 176 8.13 -16.78 6.37
CA SER A 176 8.20 -17.41 7.69
C SER A 176 8.01 -16.38 8.81
N ALA A 177 7.79 -16.85 10.03
CA ALA A 177 7.83 -16.01 11.22
C ALA A 177 9.15 -15.19 11.33
N ALA A 178 10.28 -15.74 10.89
CA ALA A 178 11.56 -15.03 10.88
C ALA A 178 11.57 -13.87 9.87
N ASP A 179 11.02 -14.06 8.67
CA ASP A 179 10.89 -12.99 7.67
C ASP A 179 9.98 -11.88 8.17
N ILE A 180 8.88 -12.25 8.84
CA ILE A 180 7.97 -11.28 9.47
C ILE A 180 8.68 -10.51 10.59
N ALA A 181 9.51 -11.17 11.41
CA ALA A 181 10.29 -10.49 12.43
C ALA A 181 11.28 -9.45 11.84
N VAL A 182 11.84 -9.71 10.66
CA VAL A 182 12.67 -8.73 9.93
C VAL A 182 11.85 -7.53 9.45
N ILE A 183 10.61 -7.76 8.99
CA ILE A 183 9.70 -6.68 8.60
C ILE A 183 9.28 -5.86 9.82
N LEU A 184 8.99 -6.52 10.95
CA LEU A 184 8.61 -5.89 12.21
C LEU A 184 9.70 -4.94 12.72
N LYS A 185 10.96 -5.37 12.68
CA LYS A 185 12.12 -4.54 13.08
C LYS A 185 12.25 -3.24 12.29
N LYS A 186 11.71 -3.18 11.07
CA LYS A 186 11.71 -1.99 10.21
C LYS A 186 10.45 -1.14 10.37
N ALA A 187 9.44 -1.63 11.10
CA ALA A 187 8.18 -0.93 11.29
C ALA A 187 8.25 0.02 12.49
N ASP A 188 8.17 1.32 12.22
CA ASP A 188 8.13 2.34 13.27
C ASP A 188 6.97 2.09 14.25
N GLY A 189 7.28 2.05 15.54
CA GLY A 189 6.27 1.89 16.59
C GLY A 189 5.67 0.50 16.70
N ALA A 190 6.28 -0.53 16.09
CA ALA A 190 5.85 -1.93 16.16
C ALA A 190 5.58 -2.43 17.59
N GLU A 191 6.43 -2.04 18.54
CA GLU A 191 6.38 -2.42 19.96
C GLU A 191 5.32 -1.67 20.78
N SER A 192 4.67 -0.66 20.20
CA SER A 192 3.62 0.09 20.90
C SER A 192 2.39 -0.81 21.13
N PRO A 193 1.73 -0.78 22.29
CA PRO A 193 0.47 -1.49 22.51
C PRO A 193 -0.65 -1.12 21.51
N PHE A 194 -0.56 0.09 20.93
CA PHE A 194 -1.49 0.59 19.93
C PHE A 194 -1.13 0.19 18.49
N SER A 195 0.00 -0.50 18.30
CA SER A 195 0.47 -0.99 17.02
C SER A 195 -0.44 -2.10 16.49
N PRO A 196 -0.81 -2.09 15.20
CA PRO A 196 -1.57 -3.19 14.61
C PRO A 196 -0.83 -4.53 14.70
N TRP A 197 0.49 -4.53 14.88
CA TRP A 197 1.25 -5.75 15.14
C TRP A 197 0.90 -6.43 16.47
N GLN A 198 0.38 -5.67 17.46
CA GLN A 198 -0.03 -6.20 18.76
C GLN A 198 -1.49 -6.66 18.75
N TRP A 199 -2.42 -5.80 18.30
CA TRP A 199 -3.86 -6.08 18.40
C TRP A 199 -4.48 -6.70 17.13
N ASN A 200 -3.79 -6.66 15.99
CA ASN A 200 -4.22 -7.32 14.74
C ASN A 200 -3.03 -7.89 13.93
N PRO A 201 -2.25 -8.81 14.53
CA PRO A 201 -1.06 -9.37 13.88
C PRO A 201 -1.40 -10.06 12.56
N LYS A 202 -2.53 -10.76 12.46
CA LYS A 202 -2.96 -11.44 11.22
C LYS A 202 -3.02 -10.49 10.04
N ALA A 203 -3.64 -9.31 10.17
CA ALA A 203 -3.72 -8.35 9.08
C ALA A 203 -2.33 -7.84 8.64
N MET A 204 -1.39 -7.75 9.59
CA MET A 204 -0.02 -7.33 9.28
C MET A 204 0.78 -8.38 8.54
N TRP A 205 0.57 -9.66 8.84
CA TRP A 205 1.15 -10.78 8.09
C TRP A 205 0.61 -10.81 6.66
N LEU A 206 -0.72 -10.72 6.50
CA LEU A 206 -1.37 -10.66 5.20
C LEU A 206 -0.88 -9.47 4.36
N LYS A 207 -0.77 -8.28 4.96
CA LYS A 207 -0.23 -7.09 4.29
C LYS A 207 1.22 -7.29 3.85
N SER A 208 2.03 -7.96 4.67
CA SER A 208 3.42 -8.25 4.34
C SER A 208 3.51 -9.16 3.11
N ALA A 209 2.72 -10.24 3.07
CA ALA A 209 2.66 -11.14 1.92
C ALA A 209 2.12 -10.44 0.66
N ALA A 210 1.00 -9.72 0.77
CA ALA A 210 0.39 -9.01 -0.36
C ALA A 210 1.32 -7.96 -0.98
N ARG A 211 2.03 -7.19 -0.14
CA ARG A 211 2.99 -6.17 -0.60
C ARG A 211 4.20 -6.78 -1.30
N GLN A 212 4.64 -7.97 -0.89
CA GLN A 212 5.71 -8.67 -1.59
C GLN A 212 5.20 -9.24 -2.92
N LEU A 213 3.97 -9.75 -2.96
CA LEU A 213 3.35 -10.26 -4.18
C LEU A 213 3.17 -9.15 -5.22
N ALA A 214 2.80 -7.95 -4.80
CA ALA A 214 2.61 -6.78 -5.68
C ALA A 214 3.87 -6.38 -6.49
N LYS A 215 5.05 -6.90 -6.14
CA LYS A 215 6.29 -6.71 -6.91
C LYS A 215 6.38 -7.61 -8.15
N TRP A 216 5.63 -8.71 -8.16
CA TRP A 216 5.69 -9.76 -9.17
C TRP A 216 4.43 -9.82 -10.04
N VAL A 217 3.35 -9.18 -9.57
CA VAL A 217 2.03 -9.23 -10.21
C VAL A 217 1.67 -7.83 -10.72
N PRO A 218 1.09 -7.71 -11.94
CA PRO A 218 0.60 -6.44 -12.44
C PRO A 218 -0.37 -5.78 -11.46
N THR A 219 -0.23 -4.48 -11.26
CA THR A 219 -1.15 -3.66 -10.46
C THR A 219 -1.58 -2.43 -11.26
N SER A 220 -2.79 -1.95 -11.02
CA SER A 220 -3.29 -0.75 -11.69
C SER A 220 -4.22 0.03 -10.79
N ALA A 221 -4.10 1.36 -10.83
CA ALA A 221 -5.08 2.24 -10.22
C ALA A 221 -6.41 2.22 -11.01
N GLU A 222 -6.35 2.01 -12.33
CA GLU A 222 -7.48 1.94 -13.26
C GLU A 222 -7.88 0.51 -13.59
N TYR A 223 -9.15 0.30 -13.96
CA TYR A 223 -9.57 -0.97 -14.54
C TYR A 223 -9.02 -1.13 -15.96
N VAL A 224 -8.07 -2.04 -16.12
CA VAL A 224 -7.50 -2.42 -17.42
C VAL A 224 -8.32 -3.55 -18.01
N ARG A 225 -8.87 -3.31 -19.20
CA ARG A 225 -9.49 -4.37 -20.02
C ARG A 225 -8.44 -4.92 -20.97
N LEU A 226 -7.97 -6.13 -20.68
CA LEU A 226 -7.14 -6.88 -21.63
C LEU A 226 -8.03 -7.53 -22.69
N PRO A 227 -7.60 -7.55 -23.96
CA PRO A 227 -8.31 -8.29 -25.00
C PRO A 227 -8.30 -9.79 -24.66
N ASP A 228 -9.39 -10.48 -24.97
CA ASP A 228 -9.45 -11.93 -24.87
C ASP A 228 -8.59 -12.53 -25.98
N VAL A 229 -7.35 -12.89 -25.65
CA VAL A 229 -6.45 -13.60 -26.57
C VAL A 229 -6.65 -15.10 -26.32
N PRO A 230 -7.17 -15.87 -27.28
CA PRO A 230 -7.28 -17.31 -27.15
C PRO A 230 -5.90 -17.93 -26.91
N LEU A 231 -5.81 -18.86 -25.96
CA LEU A 231 -4.57 -19.55 -25.56
C LEU A 231 -3.79 -20.15 -26.74
N GLU A 232 -4.50 -20.48 -27.81
CA GLU A 232 -4.02 -21.12 -29.04
C GLU A 232 -3.22 -20.20 -29.98
N SER A 233 -3.17 -18.89 -29.69
CA SER A 233 -2.52 -17.90 -30.56
C SER A 233 -1.17 -17.38 -30.06
N LEU A 234 -0.69 -17.86 -28.90
CA LEU A 234 0.65 -17.54 -28.44
C LEU A 234 1.66 -18.44 -29.17
N PRO A 235 2.61 -17.89 -29.95
CA PRO A 235 3.69 -18.70 -30.48
C PRO A 235 4.42 -19.35 -29.29
N PRO A 236 4.91 -20.60 -29.41
CA PRO A 236 5.64 -21.25 -28.34
C PRO A 236 6.74 -20.29 -27.88
N ALA A 237 6.78 -20.02 -26.57
CA ALA A 237 7.77 -19.14 -25.98
C ALA A 237 9.15 -19.62 -26.45
N LYS A 238 9.81 -18.82 -27.31
CA LYS A 238 11.20 -19.09 -27.66
C LYS A 238 11.97 -19.11 -26.34
N PRO A 239 12.78 -20.15 -26.09
CA PRO A 239 13.71 -20.11 -24.98
C PRO A 239 14.44 -18.78 -25.02
N LEU A 240 14.48 -18.08 -23.89
CA LEU A 240 15.23 -16.85 -23.76
C LEU A 240 16.70 -17.21 -24.02
N GLU A 241 17.20 -16.94 -25.23
CA GLU A 241 18.63 -17.03 -25.53
C GLU A 241 19.30 -15.92 -24.74
N LEU A 242 19.76 -16.27 -23.54
CA LEU A 242 20.66 -15.41 -22.78
C LEU A 242 21.91 -15.20 -23.63
N PRO A 243 22.36 -13.95 -23.86
CA PRO A 243 23.62 -13.71 -24.53
C PRO A 243 24.72 -14.46 -23.78
N ARG A 244 25.58 -15.16 -24.54
CA ARG A 244 26.73 -15.85 -23.93
C ARG A 244 27.67 -14.78 -23.38
N VAL A 245 28.31 -15.11 -22.27
CA VAL A 245 29.15 -14.18 -21.49
C VAL A 245 30.28 -13.56 -22.34
N ASP A 246 30.63 -14.17 -23.47
CA ASP A 246 31.68 -13.72 -24.38
C ASP A 246 31.25 -12.55 -25.31
N ASP A 247 29.97 -12.18 -25.37
CA ASP A 247 29.46 -11.09 -26.24
C ASP A 247 29.38 -9.72 -25.53
N VAL A 248 29.86 -9.61 -24.28
CA VAL A 248 29.95 -8.33 -23.57
C VAL A 248 31.20 -7.61 -24.03
N VAL A 249 31.05 -6.74 -25.04
CA VAL A 249 32.10 -5.79 -25.41
C VAL A 249 32.19 -4.73 -24.32
N ASP A 250 33.38 -4.53 -23.75
CA ASP A 250 33.67 -3.55 -22.71
C ASP A 250 33.13 -2.17 -23.09
N ALA A 251 32.09 -1.71 -22.40
CA ALA A 251 31.62 -0.34 -22.50
C ALA A 251 32.53 0.55 -21.63
N GLU A 252 33.19 1.53 -22.26
CA GLU A 252 33.99 2.54 -21.57
C GLU A 252 33.19 3.22 -20.45
N ILE A 253 33.82 3.29 -19.27
CA ILE A 253 33.29 3.99 -18.09
C ILE A 253 33.31 5.49 -18.41
N VAL A 254 32.13 6.09 -18.53
CA VAL A 254 31.98 7.55 -18.57
C VAL A 254 32.06 8.05 -17.12
N GLU A 255 33.24 8.52 -16.72
CA GLU A 255 33.47 9.23 -15.45
C GLU A 255 32.89 10.65 -15.51
N ASP A 256 31.57 10.79 -15.46
CA ASP A 256 30.99 12.08 -15.03
C ASP A 256 29.62 11.85 -14.37
N TRP A 257 29.66 11.44 -13.10
CA TRP A 257 28.50 11.48 -12.22
C TRP A 257 28.69 12.61 -11.21
N PRO A 258 27.77 13.59 -11.14
CA PRO A 258 27.97 14.76 -10.31
C PRO A 258 28.00 14.37 -8.83
N THR A 259 29.12 14.67 -8.17
CA THR A 259 29.29 14.51 -6.71
C THR A 259 28.47 15.56 -5.97
N ALA A 260 27.86 15.16 -4.87
CA ALA A 260 27.08 16.02 -3.98
C ALA A 260 27.93 17.18 -3.42
N PRO A 261 27.34 18.37 -3.17
CA PRO A 261 28.06 19.50 -2.60
C PRO A 261 28.47 19.21 -1.15
N ASP A 262 29.72 19.56 -0.84
CA ASP A 262 30.39 19.32 0.44
C ASP A 262 29.79 20.21 1.54
N ASP A 263 29.34 19.59 2.63
CA ASP A 263 28.75 20.25 3.79
C ASP A 263 29.80 20.29 4.90
N THR A 264 30.66 21.31 4.86
CA THR A 264 31.53 21.65 6.00
C THR A 264 31.47 23.14 6.29
N ALA A 265 30.49 23.52 7.10
CA ALA A 265 30.65 24.63 8.02
C ALA A 265 31.26 24.06 9.31
N ASP A 266 32.56 24.29 9.52
CA ASP A 266 33.10 24.32 10.88
C ASP A 266 34.06 25.50 11.01
N GLY A 267 33.76 26.35 11.98
CA GLY A 267 34.50 27.56 12.27
C GLY A 267 35.70 27.26 13.15
N ALA A 268 36.86 27.79 12.78
CA ALA A 268 37.96 28.03 13.71
C ALA A 268 38.89 29.14 13.20
N ARG A 269 38.69 30.34 13.78
CA ARG A 269 39.53 31.55 13.91
C ARG A 269 39.02 32.79 13.20
#